data_AF-A0A3G2LGK6-F1
#
_entry.id   AF-A0A3G2LGK6-F1
#
_cell.length_a   1.000
_cell.length_b   1.000
_cell.length_c   1.000
_cell.angle_alpha   90.00
_cell.angle_beta   90.00
_cell.angle_gamma   90.00
#
_symmetry.space_group_name_H-M   'P 1'
#
loop_
_entity.id
_entity.type
_entity.pdbx_description
1 polymer ?
#
loop_
_entity_poly.entity_id
_entity_poly.type
_entity_poly.pdbx_seq_one_letter_code
_entity_poly.pdbx_strand_id
1 'polypeptide(L)'
;YDNVNLDEVLASERLLNSYYRCLMENTDEHCTADAKYLKEVVPDALSNGCSRCRPNQREGAEKVIKFLMNNKPDMWNKLEAKYDPDG
;
A
#
# COMPACT_ATOMS: atom_id res chain seq x y z
N TYR A 1 -16.69 -3.07 -1.39
CA TYR A 1 -15.30 -3.49 -1.11
C TYR A 1 -14.77 -2.55 -0.04
N ASP A 2 -15.38 -2.56 1.16
CA ASP A 2 -15.38 -1.36 2.01
C ASP A 2 -14.76 -1.52 3.41
N ASN A 3 -14.12 -2.64 3.74
CA ASN A 3 -13.57 -2.84 5.09
C ASN A 3 -12.20 -3.53 5.09
N VAL A 4 -11.20 -2.95 4.40
CA VAL A 4 -9.81 -3.33 4.68
C VAL A 4 -9.46 -2.83 6.08
N ASN A 5 -9.27 -3.74 7.04
CA ASN A 5 -8.82 -3.37 8.37
C ASN A 5 -7.30 -3.11 8.36
N LEU A 6 -6.91 -1.88 8.01
CA LEU A 6 -5.51 -1.49 7.93
C LEU A 6 -4.81 -1.62 9.28
N ASP A 7 -5.50 -1.43 10.40
CA ASP A 7 -4.89 -1.62 11.72
C ASP A 7 -4.46 -3.07 11.95
N GLU A 8 -5.29 -4.03 11.56
CA GLU A 8 -4.95 -5.45 11.66
C GLU A 8 -3.79 -5.83 10.72
N VAL A 9 -3.81 -5.30 9.49
CA VAL A 9 -2.74 -5.55 8.51
C VAL A 9 -1.41 -4.98 8.99
N LEU A 10 -1.40 -3.74 9.51
CA LEU A 10 -0.19 -3.08 10.00
C LEU A 10 0.30 -3.69 11.33
N ALA A 11 -0.59 -4.19 12.18
CA ALA A 11 -0.24 -4.85 13.43
C ALA A 11 0.29 -6.28 13.24
N SER A 12 -0.02 -6.94 12.11
CA SER A 12 0.42 -8.30 11.83
C SER A 12 1.51 -8.33 10.78
N GLU A 13 2.73 -8.66 11.19
CA GLU A 13 3.86 -8.79 10.25
C GLU A 13 3.59 -9.82 9.13
N ARG A 14 2.84 -10.89 9.44
CA ARG A 14 2.41 -11.88 8.44
C ARG A 14 1.50 -11.26 7.37
N LEU A 15 0.50 -10.48 7.79
CA LEU A 15 -0.42 -9.82 6.86
C LEU A 15 0.31 -8.72 6.09
N LEU A 16 1.03 -7.85 6.78
CA LEU A 16 1.83 -6.80 6.17
C LEU A 16 2.76 -7.35 5.06
N ASN A 17 3.48 -8.43 5.35
CA ASN A 17 4.36 -9.06 4.36
C ASN A 17 3.59 -9.60 3.15
N SER A 18 2.40 -10.18 3.36
CA SER A 18 1.55 -10.67 2.27
C SER A 18 1.04 -9.53 1.38
N TYR A 19 0.63 -8.42 1.99
CA TYR A 19 0.16 -7.24 1.27
C TYR A 19 1.30 -6.56 0.54
N TYR A 20 2.43 -6.37 1.21
CA TYR A 20 3.64 -5.82 0.60
C TYR A 20 4.12 -6.67 -0.58
N ARG A 21 4.10 -8.01 -0.45
CA ARG A 21 4.49 -8.89 -1.55
C ARG A 21 3.58 -8.72 -2.77
N CYS A 22 2.27 -8.61 -2.56
CA CYS A 22 1.31 -8.31 -3.61
C CYS A 22 1.62 -6.98 -4.34
N LEU A 23 1.96 -5.92 -3.59
CA LEU A 23 2.35 -4.61 -4.13
C LEU A 23 3.66 -4.71 -4.92
N MET A 24 4.62 -5.52 -4.48
CA MET A 24 5.91 -5.65 -5.16
C MET A 24 5.87 -6.56 -6.40
N GLU A 25 4.98 -7.56 -6.42
CA GLU A 25 4.82 -8.49 -7.54
C GLU A 25 4.15 -7.81 -8.76
N ASN A 26 4.52 -8.24 -9.97
CA ASN A 26 3.91 -7.74 -11.19
C ASN A 26 2.59 -8.46 -11.53
N THR A 27 2.28 -9.54 -10.82
CA THR A 27 1.06 -10.34 -11.00
C THR A 27 0.19 -10.28 -9.74
N ASP A 28 -1.09 -10.65 -9.89
CA ASP A 28 -2.07 -10.63 -8.80
C ASP A 28 -2.46 -12.04 -8.32
N GLU A 29 -1.67 -13.05 -8.67
CA GLU A 29 -1.95 -14.46 -8.37
C GLU A 29 -1.98 -14.76 -6.86
N HIS A 30 -1.19 -14.03 -6.07
CA HIS A 30 -1.10 -14.22 -4.62
C HIS A 30 -1.71 -13.06 -3.82
N CYS A 31 -2.39 -12.14 -4.50
CA CYS A 31 -3.04 -11.00 -3.88
C CYS A 31 -4.44 -11.36 -3.38
N THR A 32 -4.74 -11.03 -2.12
CA THR A 32 -6.12 -10.97 -1.63
C THR A 32 -6.88 -9.86 -2.34
N ALA A 33 -8.21 -9.92 -2.35
CA ALA A 33 -9.04 -8.87 -2.96
C ALA A 33 -8.69 -7.46 -2.45
N ASP A 34 -8.44 -7.35 -1.14
CA ASP A 34 -8.04 -6.12 -0.47
C ASP A 34 -6.64 -5.63 -0.88
N ALA A 35 -5.69 -6.56 -1.03
CA ALA A 35 -4.34 -6.23 -1.48
C ALA A 35 -4.31 -5.79 -2.96
N LYS A 36 -5.15 -6.38 -3.82
CA LYS A 36 -5.33 -5.94 -5.22
C LYS A 36 -5.82 -4.50 -5.28
N TYR A 37 -6.81 -4.18 -4.46
CA TYR A 37 -7.32 -2.82 -4.37
C TYR A 37 -6.24 -1.82 -3.93
N LEU A 38 -5.45 -2.15 -2.90
CA LEU A 38 -4.34 -1.30 -2.49
C LEU A 38 -3.28 -1.16 -3.61
N LYS A 39 -3.03 -2.21 -4.39
CA LYS A 39 -2.12 -2.17 -5.53
C LYS A 39 -2.55 -1.23 -6.65
N GLU A 40 -3.86 -1.03 -6.82
CA GLU A 40 -4.39 -0.05 -7.78
C GLU A 40 -4.34 1.38 -7.23
N VAL A 41 -4.55 1.55 -5.92
CA VAL A 41 -4.67 2.87 -5.27
C VAL A 41 -3.32 3.46 -4.89
N VAL A 42 -2.39 2.65 -4.36
CA VAL A 42 -1.09 3.10 -3.85
C VAL A 42 -0.24 3.83 -4.91
N PRO A 43 -0.17 3.39 -6.17
CA PRO A 43 0.59 4.11 -7.19
C PRO A 43 0.02 5.49 -7.49
N ASP A 44 -1.31 5.63 -7.52
CA ASP A 44 -1.97 6.94 -7.70
C ASP A 44 -1.81 7.83 -6.46
N ALA A 45 -1.75 7.22 -5.28
CA ALA A 45 -1.46 7.90 -4.02
C ALA A 45 -0.04 8.50 -3.99
N LEU A 46 0.95 7.75 -4.49
CA LEU A 46 2.35 8.16 -4.53
C LEU A 46 2.58 9.19 -5.65
N SER A 47 2.21 8.85 -6.89
CA SER A 47 2.52 9.69 -8.06
C SER A 47 1.69 10.98 -8.15
N ASN A 48 0.41 10.96 -7.74
CA ASN A 48 -0.50 12.09 -7.92
C ASN A 48 -1.15 12.57 -6.62
N GLY A 49 -0.61 12.18 -5.46
CA GLY A 49 -1.20 12.53 -4.16
C GLY A 49 -2.62 12.00 -3.96
N CYS A 50 -2.98 10.91 -4.62
CA CYS A 50 -4.31 10.27 -4.54
C CYS A 50 -5.44 11.19 -5.02
N SER A 51 -5.21 12.02 -6.04
CA SER A 51 -6.18 12.99 -6.54
C SER A 51 -7.53 12.40 -6.96
N ARG A 52 -7.58 11.11 -7.33
CA ARG A 52 -8.80 10.40 -7.72
C ARG A 52 -9.33 9.45 -6.64
N CYS A 53 -8.67 9.40 -5.49
CA CYS A 53 -9.06 8.53 -4.40
C CYS A 53 -10.24 9.10 -3.61
N ARG A 54 -11.09 8.20 -3.11
CA ARG A 54 -12.10 8.52 -2.11
C ARG A 54 -11.44 8.91 -0.78
N PRO A 55 -12.10 9.70 0.08
CA PRO A 55 -11.51 10.12 1.36
C PRO A 55 -10.99 8.97 2.22
N ASN A 56 -11.75 7.86 2.29
CA ASN A 56 -11.35 6.65 3.03
C ASN A 56 -10.13 5.94 2.44
N GLN A 57 -9.98 5.94 1.10
CA GLN A 57 -8.80 5.41 0.42
C GLN A 57 -7.56 6.24 0.74
N ARG A 58 -7.70 7.56 0.70
CA ARG A 58 -6.61 8.49 0.97
C ARG A 58 -6.11 8.38 2.40
N GLU A 59 -7.02 8.42 3.39
CA GLU A 59 -6.65 8.22 4.80
C GLU A 59 -5.97 6.88 5.03
N GLY A 60 -6.46 5.83 4.36
CA GLY A 60 -5.85 4.50 4.42
C GLY A 60 -4.44 4.46 3.83
N ALA A 61 -4.26 5.02 2.64
CA ALA A 61 -2.95 5.11 1.98
C ALA A 61 -1.97 5.93 2.83
N GLU A 62 -2.36 7.11 3.31
CA GLU A 62 -1.52 7.96 4.17
C GLU A 62 -1.09 7.22 5.46
N LYS A 63 -1.99 6.44 6.06
CA LYS A 63 -1.68 5.63 7.26
C LYS A 63 -0.65 4.55 6.97
N VAL A 64 -0.81 3.81 5.86
CA VAL A 64 0.14 2.77 5.44
C VAL A 64 1.50 3.39 5.11
N ILE A 65 1.53 4.48 4.35
CA ILE A 65 2.75 5.22 3.98
C ILE A 65 3.49 5.65 5.25
N LYS A 66 2.83 6.36 6.16
CA LYS A 66 3.43 6.80 7.44
C LYS A 66 3.93 5.62 8.26
N PHE A 67 3.22 4.51 8.30
CA PHE A 67 3.67 3.34 9.02
C PHE A 67 4.94 2.75 8.40
N LEU A 68 4.97 2.56 7.08
CA LEU A 68 6.12 2.00 6.37
C LEU A 68 7.34 2.91 6.49
N MET A 69 7.20 4.23 6.31
CA MET A 69 8.30 5.18 6.47
C MET A 69 8.94 5.11 7.87
N ASN A 70 8.12 5.03 8.92
CA ASN A 70 8.60 5.06 10.31
C ASN A 70 9.07 3.70 10.84
N ASN A 71 8.41 2.60 10.45
CA ASN A 71 8.63 1.27 11.04
C ASN A 71 9.30 0.28 10.09
N LYS A 72 9.19 0.48 8.77
CA LYS A 72 9.67 -0.44 7.73
C LYS A 72 10.35 0.32 6.58
N PRO A 73 11.38 1.16 6.84
CA PRO A 73 11.98 2.03 5.83
C PRO A 73 12.52 1.26 4.61
N ASP A 74 13.02 0.04 4.79
CA ASP A 74 13.47 -0.80 3.67
C ASP A 74 12.35 -1.21 2.71
N MET A 75 11.14 -1.43 3.25
CA MET A 75 9.95 -1.71 2.44
C MET A 75 9.49 -0.43 1.75
N TRP A 76 9.48 0.69 2.48
CA TRP A 76 9.13 2.00 1.92
C TRP A 76 10.01 2.35 0.72
N ASN A 77 11.33 2.35 0.88
CA ASN A 77 12.28 2.73 -0.17
C ASN A 77 12.13 1.89 -1.45
N LYS A 78 11.83 0.60 -1.30
CA LYS A 78 11.59 -0.30 -2.44
C LYS A 78 10.25 -0.04 -3.12
N LEU A 79 9.24 0.35 -2.35
CA LEU A 79 7.90 0.63 -2.84
C LEU A 79 7.88 1.98 -3.57
N GLU A 80 8.51 2.99 -2.97
CA GLU A 80 8.78 4.30 -3.59
C GLU A 80 9.56 4.13 -4.90
N ALA A 81 10.70 3.44 -4.89
CA ALA A 81 11.47 3.19 -6.12
C ALA A 81 10.70 2.42 -7.22
N LYS A 82 9.68 1.62 -6.86
CA LYS A 82 8.84 0.90 -7.84
C LYS A 82 7.75 1.80 -8.45
N TYR A 83 7.15 2.67 -7.65
CA TYR A 83 5.91 3.37 -8.01
C TYR A 83 6.06 4.88 -8.20
N ASP A 84 7.09 5.46 -7.61
CA ASP A 84 7.47 6.86 -7.73
C ASP A 84 9.00 6.99 -7.91
N PRO A 85 9.52 6.61 -9.09
CA PRO A 85 10.95 6.71 -9.37
C PRO A 85 11.42 8.16 -9.58
N ASP A 86 10.50 9.13 -9.71
CA ASP A 86 10.79 10.52 -10.05
C ASP A 86 10.74 11.46 -8.83
N GLY A 87 9.94 11.15 -7.79
CA GLY A 87 9.92 11.81 -6.48
C GLY A 87 9.12 13.12 -6.40
#